data_AF-A0A1B7WAE8-F1
#
_entry.id   AF-A0A1B7WAE8-F1
#
_cell.length_a   1.000
_cell.length_b   1.000
_cell.length_c   1.000
_cell.angle_alpha   90.00
_cell.angle_beta   90.00
_cell.angle_gamma   90.00
#
_symmetry.space_group_name_H-M   'P 1'
#
loop_
_entity.id
_entity.type
_entity.pdbx_description
1 polymer ?
#
loop_
_entity_poly.entity_id
_entity_poly.type
_entity_poly.pdbx_seq_one_letter_code
_entity_poly.pdbx_strand_id
1 'polypeptide(L)'
;MANISWKNGVNGNFGTAANWNPGTVPTTANIAQINLNGTYTVLLNLNRTLSGLTLGGSSGTQTLNNNGFTLTLNGASTVGANGVLNLTSGTINGTGALTVSGKLNWSGGTLSGTGKKTI
;
A
#
# COMPACT_ATOMS: atom_id res chain seq x y z
N MET A 1 -12.44 -7.48 9.65
CA MET A 1 -11.02 -7.41 9.23
C MET A 1 -10.27 -6.56 10.22
N ALA A 2 -9.05 -6.94 10.59
CA ALA A 2 -8.24 -6.15 11.53
C ALA A 2 -7.26 -5.25 10.78
N ASN A 3 -7.07 -4.03 11.30
CA ASN A 3 -6.09 -3.10 10.75
C ASN A 3 -4.70 -3.44 11.30
N ILE A 4 -3.70 -3.39 10.43
CA ILE A 4 -2.30 -3.46 10.81
C ILE A 4 -1.62 -2.21 10.26
N SER A 5 -1.13 -1.37 11.16
CA SER A 5 -0.70 -0.01 10.85
C SER A 5 0.81 0.11 10.89
N TRP A 6 1.37 0.89 9.96
CA TRP A 6 2.79 1.22 9.92
C TRP A 6 3.15 1.99 11.18
N LYS A 7 4.14 1.48 11.92
CA LYS A 7 4.43 1.88 13.30
C LYS A 7 5.15 3.22 13.38
N ASN A 8 6.04 3.52 12.44
CA ASN A 8 6.96 4.66 12.49
C ASN A 8 6.90 5.46 11.19
N GLY A 9 6.97 6.80 11.26
CA GLY A 9 6.91 7.69 10.08
C GLY A 9 8.25 7.77 9.33
N VAL A 10 8.93 6.64 9.18
CA VAL A 10 10.27 6.53 8.62
C VAL A 10 10.30 5.51 7.48
N ASN A 11 11.34 5.60 6.65
CA ASN A 11 11.55 4.67 5.55
C ASN A 11 11.75 3.25 6.06
N GLY A 12 11.24 2.25 5.33
CA GLY A 12 11.44 0.87 5.72
C GLY A 12 10.80 -0.15 4.79
N ASN A 13 11.08 -1.42 5.07
CA ASN A 13 10.59 -2.55 4.28
C ASN A 13 9.22 -3.02 4.77
N PHE A 14 8.28 -3.19 3.84
CA PHE A 14 6.93 -3.70 4.10
C PHE A 14 6.98 -5.05 4.82
N GLY A 15 7.92 -5.92 4.47
CA GLY A 15 8.08 -7.26 5.02
C GLY A 15 8.64 -7.35 6.45
N THR A 16 9.05 -6.24 7.05
CA THR A 16 9.64 -6.24 8.38
C THR A 16 8.54 -6.12 9.43
N ALA A 17 8.27 -7.21 10.16
CA ALA A 17 7.19 -7.27 11.16
C ALA A 17 7.27 -6.17 12.23
N ALA A 18 8.49 -5.82 12.68
CA ALA A 18 8.73 -4.75 13.66
C ALA A 18 8.33 -3.34 13.19
N ASN A 19 8.17 -3.12 11.88
CA ASN A 19 7.70 -1.85 11.32
C ASN A 19 6.17 -1.70 11.36
N TRP A 20 5.44 -2.72 11.80
CA TRP A 20 4.00 -2.71 11.93
C TRP A 20 3.57 -2.77 13.39
N ASN A 21 2.36 -2.32 13.69
CA ASN A 21 1.68 -2.52 14.97
C ASN A 21 0.51 -3.51 14.73
N PRO A 22 0.46 -4.67 15.43
CA PRO A 22 1.14 -5.02 16.68
C PRO A 22 2.47 -5.80 16.53
N GLY A 23 3.23 -5.59 15.45
CA GLY A 23 4.49 -6.31 15.22
C GLY A 23 4.34 -7.50 14.28
N THR A 24 3.34 -7.47 13.39
CA THR A 24 3.07 -8.52 12.40
C THR A 24 2.89 -7.89 11.02
N VAL A 25 3.33 -8.57 9.96
CA VAL A 25 3.17 -8.05 8.60
C VAL A 25 1.73 -8.32 8.12
N PRO A 26 1.01 -7.33 7.54
CA PRO A 26 -0.34 -7.50 7.03
C PRO A 26 -0.50 -8.71 6.11
N THR A 27 -1.62 -9.43 6.21
CA THR A 27 -1.94 -10.61 5.39
C THR A 27 -3.30 -10.45 4.71
N THR A 28 -3.81 -11.53 4.10
CA THR A 28 -5.14 -11.60 3.48
C THR A 28 -6.28 -11.27 4.43
N ALA A 29 -6.08 -11.37 5.74
CA ALA A 29 -7.08 -11.05 6.76
C ALA A 29 -7.06 -9.57 7.20
N ASN A 30 -6.12 -8.77 6.68
CA ASN A 30 -5.79 -7.45 7.22
C ASN A 30 -5.87 -6.34 6.18
N ILE A 31 -6.25 -5.16 6.67
CA ILE A 31 -6.07 -3.90 5.97
C ILE A 31 -4.71 -3.34 6.40
N ALA A 32 -3.80 -3.12 5.44
CA ALA A 32 -2.54 -2.45 5.70
C ALA A 32 -2.76 -0.93 5.75
N GLN A 33 -2.36 -0.28 6.82
CA GLN A 33 -2.47 1.18 6.95
C GLN A 33 -1.10 1.85 6.95
N ILE A 34 -0.81 2.65 5.93
CA ILE A 34 0.39 3.46 5.77
C ILE A 34 -0.05 4.92 5.73
N ASN A 35 -0.51 5.41 6.88
CA ASN A 35 -1.20 6.70 7.02
C ASN A 35 -0.71 7.53 8.22
N LEU A 36 0.39 7.13 8.86
CA LEU A 36 1.02 7.97 9.88
C LEU A 36 1.59 9.22 9.21
N ASN A 37 1.32 10.41 9.78
CA ASN A 37 1.81 11.68 9.24
C ASN A 37 3.34 11.70 9.16
N GLY A 38 3.87 12.34 8.13
CA GLY A 38 5.31 12.43 7.85
C GLY A 38 5.66 12.13 6.40
N THR A 39 6.92 12.30 6.02
CA THR A 39 7.39 12.04 4.66
C THR A 39 8.32 10.84 4.65
N TYR A 40 7.84 9.72 4.11
CA TYR A 40 8.59 8.47 4.09
C TYR A 40 8.16 7.54 2.96
N THR A 41 9.01 6.57 2.68
CA THR A 41 8.81 5.52 1.69
C THR A 41 8.81 4.15 2.35
N VAL A 42 7.71 3.43 2.17
CA VAL A 42 7.60 1.99 2.44
C VAL A 42 7.94 1.25 1.16
N LEU A 43 8.98 0.42 1.20
CA LEU A 43 9.38 -0.43 0.09
C LEU A 43 8.66 -1.77 0.18
N LEU A 44 7.86 -2.12 -0.83
CA LEU A 44 7.35 -3.47 -0.97
C LEU A 44 8.52 -4.38 -1.38
N ASN A 45 8.96 -5.23 -0.44
CA ASN A 45 10.12 -6.10 -0.62
C ASN A 45 9.76 -7.60 -0.63
N LEU A 46 8.47 -7.91 -0.77
CA LEU A 46 7.97 -9.26 -0.98
C LEU A 46 6.58 -9.24 -1.64
N ASN A 47 6.16 -10.39 -2.18
CA ASN A 47 4.80 -10.57 -2.64
C ASN A 47 3.81 -10.52 -1.47
N ARG A 48 2.66 -9.89 -1.69
CA ARG A 48 1.66 -9.76 -0.63
C ARG A 48 0.23 -9.72 -1.16
N THR A 49 -0.65 -10.43 -0.45
CA THR A 49 -2.11 -10.31 -0.62
C THR A 49 -2.70 -9.68 0.63
N LEU A 50 -3.52 -8.65 0.43
CA LEU A 50 -4.16 -7.86 1.48
C LEU A 50 -5.66 -7.87 1.33
N SER A 51 -6.34 -7.70 2.46
CA SER A 51 -7.77 -7.46 2.52
C SER A 51 -8.14 -6.01 2.20
N GLY A 52 -7.14 -5.11 2.17
CA GLY A 52 -7.28 -3.70 1.82
C GLY A 52 -5.97 -2.96 2.05
N LEU A 53 -5.90 -1.73 1.55
CA LEU A 53 -4.75 -0.82 1.72
C LEU A 53 -5.28 0.58 1.97
N THR A 54 -4.79 1.25 3.00
CA THR A 54 -4.98 2.70 3.19
C THR A 54 -3.62 3.36 3.14
N LEU A 55 -3.37 4.16 2.10
CA LEU A 55 -2.11 4.87 1.89
C LEU A 55 -2.37 6.38 1.91
N GLY A 56 -1.62 7.12 2.72
CA GLY A 56 -1.78 8.57 2.87
C GLY A 56 -2.43 8.97 4.20
N GLY A 57 -1.74 9.83 4.95
CA GLY A 57 -2.20 10.47 6.18
C GLY A 57 -2.80 11.85 5.93
N SER A 58 -2.96 12.63 6.99
CA SER A 58 -3.49 14.00 6.91
C SER A 58 -2.45 15.03 6.46
N SER A 59 -1.16 14.72 6.63
CA SER A 59 -0.06 15.58 6.20
C SER A 59 1.20 14.78 5.84
N GLY A 60 2.15 15.46 5.20
CA GLY A 60 3.39 14.85 4.71
C GLY A 60 3.16 14.08 3.40
N THR A 61 3.98 13.08 3.14
CA THR A 61 3.87 12.23 1.95
C THR A 61 4.23 10.80 2.26
N GLN A 62 3.23 9.92 2.27
CA GLN A 62 3.42 8.49 2.51
C GLN A 62 3.50 7.77 1.19
N THR A 63 4.68 7.24 0.87
CA THR A 63 4.92 6.57 -0.40
C THR A 63 4.93 5.06 -0.20
N LEU A 64 4.18 4.31 -1.00
CA LEU A 64 4.36 2.86 -1.17
C LEU A 64 5.04 2.62 -2.51
N ASN A 65 6.23 2.02 -2.47
CA ASN A 65 7.01 1.73 -3.67
C ASN A 65 6.95 0.24 -4.02
N ASN A 66 6.37 -0.09 -5.17
CA ASN A 66 6.43 -1.41 -5.78
C ASN A 66 7.36 -1.38 -7.00
N ASN A 67 8.49 -2.10 -6.87
CA ASN A 67 9.56 -2.15 -7.85
C ASN A 67 9.91 -3.59 -8.28
N GLY A 68 8.94 -4.51 -8.23
CA GLY A 68 9.14 -5.86 -8.76
C GLY A 68 8.28 -6.95 -8.14
N PHE A 69 7.42 -6.62 -7.18
CA PHE A 69 6.63 -7.59 -6.43
C PHE A 69 5.16 -7.58 -6.83
N THR A 70 4.46 -8.65 -6.48
CA THR A 70 3.02 -8.76 -6.64
C THR A 70 2.31 -8.28 -5.38
N LEU A 71 1.48 -7.25 -5.51
CA LEU A 71 0.56 -6.77 -4.49
C LEU A 71 -0.88 -7.03 -4.92
N THR A 72 -1.53 -7.96 -4.24
CA THR A 72 -2.94 -8.33 -4.48
C THR A 72 -3.84 -7.64 -3.46
N LEU A 73 -4.80 -6.85 -3.92
CA LEU A 73 -5.75 -6.09 -3.10
C LEU A 73 -7.16 -6.69 -3.26
N ASN A 74 -7.56 -7.54 -2.31
CA ASN A 74 -8.84 -8.28 -2.42
C ASN A 74 -10.05 -7.55 -1.81
N GLY A 75 -9.83 -6.49 -1.03
CA GLY A 75 -10.89 -5.61 -0.56
C GLY A 75 -10.56 -4.15 -0.83
N ALA A 76 -11.43 -3.25 -0.36
CA ALA A 76 -11.36 -1.83 -0.70
C ALA A 76 -9.99 -1.22 -0.30
N SER A 77 -9.40 -0.50 -1.24
CA SER A 77 -8.10 0.14 -1.11
C SER A 77 -8.18 1.60 -1.52
N THR A 78 -7.48 2.45 -0.79
CA THR A 78 -7.42 3.88 -1.00
C THR A 78 -5.98 4.39 -1.01
N VAL A 79 -5.70 5.29 -1.94
CA VAL A 79 -4.54 6.17 -1.91
C VAL A 79 -5.09 7.58 -1.71
N GLY A 80 -5.08 8.06 -0.46
CA GLY A 80 -5.56 9.40 -0.09
C GLY A 80 -4.67 10.51 -0.64
N ALA A 81 -5.09 11.78 -0.44
CA ALA A 81 -4.46 12.95 -1.06
C ALA A 81 -2.93 13.08 -0.82
N ASN A 82 -2.45 12.68 0.36
CA ASN A 82 -1.02 12.68 0.72
C ASN A 82 -0.32 11.35 0.44
N GLY A 83 -1.03 10.38 -0.14
CA GLY A 83 -0.50 9.07 -0.51
C GLY A 83 0.12 9.09 -1.91
N VAL A 84 1.26 8.41 -2.05
CA VAL A 84 1.92 8.20 -3.34
C VAL A 84 2.13 6.71 -3.57
N LEU A 85 1.45 6.15 -4.57
CA LEU A 85 1.67 4.78 -5.02
C LEU A 85 2.62 4.79 -6.22
N ASN A 86 3.83 4.27 -6.03
CA ASN A 86 4.80 4.08 -7.10
C ASN A 86 4.72 2.64 -7.61
N LEU A 87 4.45 2.48 -8.90
CA LEU A 87 4.53 1.22 -9.62
C LEU A 87 5.54 1.39 -10.76
N THR A 88 6.79 1.02 -10.48
CA THR A 88 7.89 1.10 -11.46
C THR A 88 8.12 -0.24 -12.15
N SER A 89 7.82 -1.34 -11.47
CA SER A 89 7.71 -2.69 -12.01
C SER A 89 6.91 -3.59 -11.06
N GLY A 90 6.70 -4.86 -11.41
CA GLY A 90 5.86 -5.79 -10.63
C GLY A 90 4.39 -5.71 -11.00
N THR A 91 3.51 -6.17 -10.11
CA THR A 91 2.07 -6.28 -10.38
C THR A 91 1.24 -5.77 -9.22
N ILE A 92 0.22 -4.98 -9.51
CA ILE A 92 -0.89 -4.69 -8.59
C ILE A 92 -2.15 -5.29 -9.21
N ASN A 93 -2.85 -6.16 -8.49
CA ASN A 93 -4.08 -6.80 -8.95
C ASN A 93 -5.07 -7.01 -7.79
N GLY A 94 -6.15 -7.75 -8.04
CA GLY A 94 -7.11 -8.18 -7.03
C GLY A 94 -8.55 -7.83 -7.38
N THR A 95 -9.47 -8.28 -6.54
CA THR A 95 -10.91 -8.07 -6.69
C THR A 95 -11.40 -6.78 -6.00
N GLY A 96 -10.59 -6.20 -5.13
CA GLY A 96 -10.91 -5.01 -4.35
C GLY A 96 -10.87 -3.75 -5.20
N ALA A 97 -11.80 -2.82 -4.96
CA ALA A 97 -11.76 -1.51 -5.60
C ALA A 97 -10.52 -0.72 -5.13
N LEU A 98 -9.84 -0.07 -6.07
CA LEU A 98 -8.72 0.83 -5.80
C LEU A 98 -9.14 2.26 -6.17
N THR A 99 -9.26 3.12 -5.16
CA THR A 99 -9.56 4.55 -5.32
C THR A 99 -8.30 5.36 -5.07
N VAL A 100 -7.87 6.14 -6.06
CA VAL A 100 -6.69 7.00 -5.96
C VAL A 100 -7.15 8.45 -5.95
N SER A 101 -6.95 9.13 -4.82
CA SER A 101 -7.17 10.58 -4.67
C SER A 101 -5.86 11.35 -4.46
N GLY A 102 -4.76 10.65 -4.18
CA GLY A 102 -3.40 11.19 -4.19
C GLY A 102 -2.71 10.94 -5.52
N LYS A 103 -1.45 10.51 -5.48
CA LYS A 103 -0.63 10.30 -6.67
C LYS A 103 -0.45 8.81 -6.98
N LEU A 104 -0.65 8.44 -8.25
CA LEU A 104 -0.20 7.18 -8.83
C LEU A 104 0.93 7.48 -9.82
N ASN A 105 2.15 7.10 -9.48
CA ASN A 105 3.28 7.13 -10.43
C ASN A 105 3.44 5.75 -11.04
N TRP A 106 2.91 5.57 -12.25
CA TRP A 106 3.01 4.31 -12.99
C TRP A 106 3.96 4.47 -14.18
N SER A 107 5.17 3.92 -14.05
CA SER A 107 6.20 3.98 -15.10
C SER A 107 6.60 2.60 -15.65
N GLY A 108 6.07 1.52 -15.07
CA GLY A 108 6.26 0.15 -15.56
C GLY A 108 5.47 -0.87 -14.73
N GLY A 109 5.54 -2.16 -15.09
CA GLY A 109 4.78 -3.21 -14.43
C GLY A 109 3.31 -3.27 -14.84
N THR A 110 2.51 -4.06 -14.11
CA THR A 110 1.13 -4.40 -14.46
C THR A 110 0.15 -3.91 -13.40
N LEU A 111 -0.79 -3.03 -13.77
CA LEU A 111 -1.96 -2.69 -12.95
C LEU A 111 -3.20 -3.40 -13.51
N SER A 112 -3.52 -4.59 -12.98
CA SER A 112 -4.65 -5.43 -13.39
C SER A 112 -5.69 -5.55 -12.26
N GLY A 113 -6.60 -6.52 -12.34
CA GLY A 113 -7.66 -6.74 -11.35
C GLY A 113 -9.05 -6.39 -11.86
N THR A 114 -10.06 -7.01 -11.25
CA THR A 114 -11.48 -6.86 -11.58
C THR A 114 -12.18 -5.82 -10.71
N GLY A 115 -11.51 -5.35 -9.64
CA GLY A 115 -12.02 -4.29 -8.79
C GLY A 115 -12.16 -2.97 -9.53
N LYS A 116 -13.19 -2.19 -9.19
CA LYS A 116 -13.42 -0.86 -9.78
C LYS A 116 -12.22 0.04 -9.50
N LYS A 117 -11.68 0.65 -10.56
CA LYS A 117 -10.59 1.62 -10.49
C LYS A 117 -11.20 3.01 -10.66
N THR A 118 -10.93 3.90 -9.72
CA THR A 118 -11.26 5.32 -9.83
C THR A 118 -9.97 6.10 -9.58
N ILE A 119 -9.53 6.86 -10.56
CA ILE A 119 -8.35 7.74 -10.53
C ILE A 119 -8.84 9.16 -10.80
#